data_AF-A0A9E3WT82-F1
#
_entry.id   AF-A0A9E3WT82-F1
#
_cell.length_a   1.000
_cell.length_b   1.000
_cell.length_c   1.000
_cell.angle_alpha   90.00
_cell.angle_beta   90.00
_cell.angle_gamma   90.00
#
_symmetry.space_group_name_H-M   'P 1'
#
loop_
_entity.id
_entity.type
_entity.pdbx_description
1 polymer ?
#
loop_
_entity_poly.entity_id
_entity_poly.type
_entity_poly.pdbx_seq_one_letter_code
_entity_poly.pdbx_strand_id
1 'polypeptide(L)'
;PGKRIFVSEGKPLRLNAGAAGRSGRRKLAIVDWDGDGLRDILMNSVNADWLRGIGKTPSGDFAFAPQGPLSDRAISSHTTSPAVVDFNRDGVPDVLIGAEDGRLYYGVQRRSP
;
A
#
# COMPACT_ATOMS: atom_id res chain seq x y z
N PRO A 1 17.14 -17.71 -7.83
CA PRO A 1 15.81 -17.10 -7.59
C PRO A 1 15.79 -16.32 -6.27
N GLY A 2 15.02 -15.22 -6.19
CA GLY A 2 14.90 -14.41 -4.97
C GLY A 2 14.16 -15.14 -3.84
N LYS A 3 14.49 -14.80 -2.59
CA LYS A 3 13.80 -15.32 -1.40
C LYS A 3 12.49 -14.55 -1.16
N ARG A 4 11.43 -15.24 -0.74
CA ARG A 4 10.22 -14.61 -0.22
C ARG A 4 10.47 -14.20 1.23
N ILE A 5 10.63 -12.90 1.46
CA ILE A 5 11.00 -12.31 2.78
C ILE A 5 9.91 -11.41 3.37
N PHE A 6 8.72 -11.42 2.78
CA PHE A 6 7.58 -10.62 3.23
C PHE A 6 6.46 -11.58 3.64
N VAL A 7 5.84 -11.33 4.79
CA VAL A 7 4.77 -12.16 5.34
C VAL A 7 3.57 -11.32 5.76
N SER A 8 2.38 -11.92 5.69
CA SER A 8 1.15 -11.38 6.26
C SER A 8 0.37 -12.55 6.83
N GLU A 9 -0.19 -12.38 8.03
CA GLU A 9 -1.00 -13.42 8.70
C GLU A 9 -0.28 -14.78 8.78
N GLY A 10 1.04 -14.76 9.03
CA GLY A 10 1.88 -15.96 9.17
C GLY A 10 2.21 -16.69 7.86
N LYS A 11 1.83 -16.15 6.70
CA LYS A 11 2.10 -16.77 5.38
C LYS A 11 2.92 -15.83 4.51
N PRO A 12 3.68 -16.35 3.51
CA PRO A 12 4.34 -15.52 2.52
C PRO A 12 3.33 -14.57 1.87
N LEU A 13 3.62 -13.27 1.90
CA LEU A 13 2.75 -12.22 1.39
C LEU A 13 2.43 -12.50 -0.08
N ARG A 14 1.14 -12.54 -0.38
CA ARG A 14 0.63 -12.80 -1.72
C ARG A 14 -0.45 -11.77 -2.04
N LEU A 15 -0.11 -10.86 -2.94
CA LEU A 15 -0.93 -9.71 -3.27
C LEU A 15 -2.03 -10.01 -4.30
N ASN A 16 -2.14 -11.26 -4.77
CA ASN A 16 -3.08 -11.65 -5.81
C ASN A 16 -3.59 -13.09 -5.61
N ALA A 17 -4.89 -13.29 -5.86
CA ALA A 17 -5.53 -14.60 -5.70
C ALA A 17 -5.10 -15.62 -6.78
N GLY A 18 -4.86 -15.15 -8.01
CA GLY A 18 -4.46 -15.99 -9.14
C GLY A 18 -3.06 -16.58 -9.01
N ALA A 19 -2.88 -17.84 -9.36
CA ALA A 19 -1.55 -18.46 -9.47
C ALA A 19 -0.92 -18.14 -10.84
N ALA A 20 0.41 -18.21 -10.94
CA ALA A 20 1.14 -18.10 -12.21
C ALA A 20 0.74 -16.90 -13.09
N GLY A 21 0.56 -15.71 -12.50
CA GLY A 21 0.24 -14.49 -13.25
C GLY A 21 -1.22 -14.31 -13.66
N ARG A 22 -2.14 -15.21 -13.25
CA ARG A 22 -3.60 -15.11 -13.53
C ARG A 22 -4.30 -13.99 -12.75
N SER A 23 -3.56 -13.02 -12.21
CA SER A 23 -4.10 -11.83 -11.57
C SER A 23 -3.02 -10.73 -11.50
N GLY A 24 -3.23 -9.69 -12.31
CA GLY A 24 -2.83 -8.29 -12.12
C GLY A 24 -1.34 -7.91 -12.11
N ARG A 25 -1.00 -6.84 -12.82
CA ARG A 25 0.21 -6.04 -12.55
C ARG A 25 0.01 -5.31 -11.22
N ARG A 26 0.98 -5.39 -10.32
CA ARG A 26 0.93 -4.67 -9.04
C ARG A 26 1.80 -3.43 -9.10
N LYS A 27 1.27 -2.32 -8.61
CA LYS A 27 1.98 -1.06 -8.40
C LYS A 27 1.99 -0.82 -6.89
N LEU A 28 3.16 -0.52 -6.36
CA LEU A 28 3.41 -0.40 -4.94
C LEU A 28 4.14 0.91 -4.67
N ALA A 29 3.84 1.54 -3.54
CA ALA A 29 4.64 2.58 -2.94
C ALA A 29 5.02 2.16 -1.52
N ILE A 30 6.27 2.40 -1.13
CA ILE A 30 6.80 2.08 0.21
C ILE A 30 6.99 3.41 0.95
N VAL A 31 6.38 3.53 2.11
CA VAL A 31 6.36 4.76 2.92
C VAL A 31 6.08 4.40 4.37
N ASP A 32 6.52 5.22 5.32
CA ASP A 32 6.02 5.19 6.70
C ASP A 32 4.72 5.99 6.78
N TRP A 33 3.59 5.32 6.51
CA TRP A 33 2.29 5.96 6.28
C TRP A 33 1.68 6.44 7.60
N ASP A 34 1.76 5.62 8.64
CA ASP A 34 1.23 5.97 9.96
C ASP A 34 2.22 6.73 10.86
N GLY A 35 3.51 6.78 10.51
CA GLY A 35 4.53 7.50 11.25
C GLY A 35 5.11 6.71 12.42
N ASP A 36 4.92 5.39 12.48
CA ASP A 36 5.46 4.55 13.54
C ASP A 36 6.94 4.17 13.33
N GLY A 37 7.55 4.63 12.24
CA GLY A 37 8.94 4.40 11.88
C GLY A 37 9.18 3.09 11.12
N LEU A 38 8.13 2.27 10.93
CA LEU A 38 8.18 1.09 10.09
C LEU A 38 7.80 1.45 8.65
N ARG A 39 8.16 0.57 7.71
CA ARG A 39 7.81 0.76 6.30
C ARG A 39 6.53 0.01 6.00
N ASP A 40 5.55 0.75 5.51
CA ASP A 40 4.28 0.28 5.00
C ASP A 40 4.33 0.09 3.48
N ILE A 41 3.31 -0.58 2.95
CA ILE A 41 3.08 -0.71 1.52
C ILE A 41 1.70 -0.15 1.19
N LEU A 42 1.67 0.83 0.30
CA LEU A 42 0.45 1.23 -0.40
C LEU A 42 0.41 0.51 -1.75
N MET A 43 -0.69 -0.18 -2.03
CA MET A 43 -0.82 -1.03 -3.22
C MET A 43 -2.00 -0.59 -4.07
N ASN A 44 -1.87 -0.70 -5.40
CA ASN A 44 -3.01 -0.50 -6.28
C ASN A 44 -4.20 -1.41 -5.94
N SER A 45 -5.34 -0.77 -5.78
CA SER A 45 -6.66 -1.35 -5.59
C SER A 45 -7.68 -0.40 -6.25
N VAL A 46 -8.97 -0.54 -5.97
CA VAL A 46 -9.99 0.45 -6.34
C VAL A 46 -9.67 1.82 -5.71
N ASN A 47 -9.20 1.84 -4.45
CA ASN A 47 -8.91 3.06 -3.68
C ASN A 47 -7.51 3.11 -3.05
N ALA A 48 -6.59 2.28 -3.57
CA ALA A 48 -5.33 1.90 -2.95
C ALA A 48 -5.50 1.21 -1.58
N ASP A 49 -4.92 0.02 -1.43
CA ASP A 49 -4.94 -0.71 -0.16
C ASP A 49 -3.66 -0.45 0.63
N TRP A 50 -3.79 -0.38 1.95
CA TRP A 50 -2.69 -0.22 2.88
C TRP A 50 -2.36 -1.54 3.58
N LEU A 51 -1.08 -1.92 3.50
CA LEU A 51 -0.47 -2.95 4.34
C LEU A 51 0.47 -2.28 5.32
N ARG A 52 0.11 -2.29 6.60
CA ARG A 52 0.90 -1.71 7.67
C ARG A 52 2.08 -2.62 8.00
N GLY A 53 3.29 -2.09 8.06
CA GLY A 53 4.47 -2.77 8.55
C GLY A 53 4.34 -2.99 10.06
N ILE A 54 4.53 -4.22 10.51
CA ILE A 54 4.43 -4.59 11.93
C ILE A 54 5.75 -5.18 12.46
N GLY A 55 6.86 -4.84 11.80
CA GLY A 55 8.21 -5.24 12.18
C GLY A 55 8.69 -6.50 11.48
N LYS A 56 9.43 -7.34 12.21
CA LYS A 56 10.02 -8.58 11.69
C LYS A 56 9.56 -9.79 12.49
N THR A 57 9.41 -10.92 11.82
CA THR A 57 9.23 -12.23 12.46
C THR A 57 10.51 -12.65 13.21
N PRO A 58 10.45 -13.69 14.08
CA PRO A 58 11.66 -14.29 14.66
C PRO A 58 12.67 -14.80 13.62
N SER A 59 12.20 -15.17 12.43
CA SER A 59 13.06 -15.57 11.29
C SER A 59 13.68 -14.38 10.53
N GLY A 60 13.35 -13.14 10.93
CA GLY A 60 13.86 -11.91 10.32
C GLY A 60 13.12 -11.47 9.05
N ASP A 61 12.01 -12.11 8.69
CA ASP A 61 11.19 -11.74 7.54
C ASP A 61 10.30 -10.53 7.91
N PHE A 62 10.04 -9.63 6.96
CA PHE A 62 9.23 -8.43 7.18
C PHE A 62 7.75 -8.79 7.26
N ALA A 63 7.08 -8.38 8.33
CA ALA A 63 5.69 -8.70 8.59
C ALA A 63 4.77 -7.51 8.33
N PHE A 64 3.60 -7.78 7.74
CA PHE A 64 2.56 -6.78 7.47
C PHE A 64 1.20 -7.21 8.00
N ALA A 65 0.39 -6.21 8.36
CA ALA A 65 -1.02 -6.34 8.70
C ALA A 65 -1.89 -5.56 7.69
N PRO A 66 -2.85 -6.21 7.00
CA PRO A 66 -3.73 -5.51 6.07
C PRO A 66 -4.66 -4.55 6.82
N GLN A 67 -4.71 -3.30 6.37
CA GLN A 67 -5.60 -2.26 6.92
C GLN A 67 -6.81 -1.98 6.00
N GLY A 68 -6.77 -2.46 4.75
CA GLY A 68 -7.83 -2.23 3.77
C GLY A 68 -7.60 -0.96 2.95
N PRO A 69 -8.65 -0.43 2.29
CA PRO A 69 -8.51 0.72 1.40
C PRO A 69 -8.24 2.01 2.17
N LEU A 70 -7.46 2.93 1.59
CA LEU A 70 -7.21 4.27 2.16
C LEU A 70 -8.46 5.18 2.17
N SER A 71 -9.47 4.84 1.37
CA SER A 71 -10.73 5.58 1.32
C SER A 71 -11.90 4.66 0.97
N ASP A 72 -13.07 4.94 1.53
CA ASP A 72 -14.32 4.25 1.21
C ASP A 72 -14.89 4.65 -0.15
N ARG A 73 -14.51 5.82 -0.70
CA ARG A 73 -15.04 6.30 -1.98
C ARG A 73 -14.29 5.66 -3.14
N ALA A 74 -14.99 4.81 -3.90
CA ALA A 74 -14.50 4.25 -5.16
C ALA A 74 -14.04 5.35 -6.14
N ILE A 75 -12.75 5.39 -6.46
CA ILE A 75 -12.16 6.31 -7.45
C ILE A 75 -11.67 5.61 -8.73
N SER A 76 -11.78 4.27 -8.83
CA SER A 76 -11.43 3.51 -10.03
C SER A 76 -12.21 2.18 -10.14
N SER A 77 -12.43 1.69 -11.36
CA SER A 77 -13.07 0.40 -11.65
C SER A 77 -12.12 -0.80 -11.65
N HIS A 78 -10.82 -0.63 -11.95
CA HIS A 78 -9.87 -1.76 -11.94
C HIS A 78 -8.56 -1.49 -11.20
N THR A 79 -7.76 -0.50 -11.59
CA THR A 79 -6.44 -0.29 -10.97
C THR A 79 -6.01 1.16 -10.84
N THR A 80 -5.73 1.57 -9.61
CA THR A 80 -5.07 2.84 -9.28
C THR A 80 -3.54 2.76 -9.40
N SER A 81 -2.87 3.90 -9.36
CA SER A 81 -1.41 3.97 -9.21
C SER A 81 -1.08 4.91 -8.05
N PRO A 82 -0.81 4.39 -6.84
CA PRO A 82 -0.45 5.24 -5.72
C PRO A 82 0.98 5.77 -5.91
N ALA A 83 1.15 7.05 -5.66
CA ALA A 83 2.43 7.71 -5.47
C ALA A 83 2.40 8.45 -4.14
N VAL A 84 3.56 8.51 -3.48
CA VAL A 84 3.72 9.17 -2.18
C VAL A 84 4.45 10.49 -2.42
N VAL A 85 3.95 11.56 -1.81
CA VAL A 85 4.44 12.92 -1.98
C VAL A 85 4.02 13.74 -0.77
N ASP A 86 4.83 14.68 -0.32
CA ASP A 86 4.40 15.69 0.67
C ASP A 86 4.19 17.01 -0.09
N PHE A 87 2.95 17.27 -0.53
CA PHE A 87 2.63 18.47 -1.31
C PHE A 87 2.39 19.69 -0.43
N ASN A 88 1.81 19.48 0.75
CA ASN A 88 1.46 20.55 1.68
C ASN A 88 2.65 21.00 2.55
N ARG A 89 3.76 20.25 2.54
CA ARG A 89 5.02 20.47 3.28
C ARG A 89 4.85 20.45 4.79
N ASP A 90 3.93 19.62 5.29
CA ASP A 90 3.75 19.42 6.73
C ASP A 90 4.65 18.33 7.32
N GLY A 91 5.44 17.64 6.47
CA GLY A 91 6.32 16.55 6.87
C GLY A 91 5.60 15.21 7.07
N VAL A 92 4.30 15.15 6.78
CA VAL A 92 3.49 13.93 6.73
C VAL A 92 3.32 13.53 5.25
N PRO A 93 3.51 12.25 4.89
CA PRO A 93 3.30 11.82 3.52
C PRO A 93 1.83 11.94 3.09
N ASP A 94 1.57 12.60 1.96
CA ASP A 94 0.30 12.53 1.23
C ASP A 94 0.32 11.39 0.19
N VAL A 95 -0.86 11.07 -0.35
CA VAL A 95 -1.02 10.16 -1.48
C VAL A 95 -1.57 10.87 -2.72
N LEU A 96 -0.97 10.59 -3.87
CA LEU A 96 -1.48 10.94 -5.19
C LEU A 96 -1.85 9.66 -5.93
N ILE A 97 -3.10 9.58 -6.39
CA ILE A 97 -3.63 8.41 -7.06
C ILE A 97 -4.04 8.78 -8.49
N GLY A 98 -3.41 8.14 -9.47
CA GLY A 98 -3.90 8.14 -10.85
C GLY A 98 -5.01 7.09 -11.03
N ALA A 99 -6.12 7.48 -11.65
CA ALA A 99 -7.27 6.63 -11.93
C ALA A 99 -7.54 6.47 -13.44
N GLU A 100 -8.42 5.52 -13.76
CA GLU A 100 -8.76 5.14 -15.14
C GLU A 100 -9.60 6.17 -15.89
N ASP A 101 -10.25 7.08 -15.16
CA ASP A 101 -10.98 8.22 -15.72
C ASP A 101 -10.05 9.34 -16.23
N GLY A 102 -8.74 9.12 -16.20
CA GLY A 102 -7.72 10.07 -16.64
C GLY A 102 -7.43 11.18 -15.62
N ARG A 103 -7.94 11.07 -14.39
CA ARG A 103 -7.76 12.08 -13.35
C ARG A 103 -6.73 11.66 -12.31
N LEU A 104 -6.23 12.67 -11.61
CA LEU A 104 -5.42 12.55 -10.42
C LEU A 104 -6.27 12.87 -9.19
N TYR A 105 -6.15 12.05 -8.16
CA TYR A 105 -6.81 12.20 -6.88
C TYR A 105 -5.77 12.42 -5.80
N TYR A 106 -5.90 13.52 -5.06
CA TYR A 106 -5.04 13.87 -3.95
C TYR A 106 -5.72 13.48 -2.62
N GLY A 107 -4.99 12.80 -1.75
CA GLY A 107 -5.43 12.42 -0.41
C GLY A 107 -4.40 12.85 0.63
N VAL A 108 -4.85 13.63 1.62
CA VAL A 108 -4.04 14.05 2.76
C VAL A 108 -4.11 12.99 3.83
N GLN A 109 -2.95 12.53 4.32
CA GLN A 109 -2.92 11.69 5.50
C GLN A 109 -3.11 12.55 6.74
N ARG A 110 -4.24 12.37 7.41
CA ARG A 110 -4.48 13.00 8.70
C ARG A 110 -4.07 12.01 9.77
N ARG A 111 -2.83 12.11 10.26
CA ARG A 111 -2.42 11.35 11.44
C ARG A 111 -3.31 11.75 12.61
N SER A 112 -3.94 10.77 13.25
CA SER A 112 -4.56 11.00 14.56
C SER A 112 -3.47 11.46 15.53
N PRO A 113 -3.73 12.45 16.40
CA PRO A 113 -2.76 12.88 17.41
C PRO A 113 -2.33 11.74 18.34
#